data_AF-A0A9P2ZR35-F1
#
_entry.id   AF-A0A9P2ZR35-F1
#
_cell.length_a   1.000
_cell.length_b   1.000
_cell.length_c   1.000
_cell.angle_alpha   90.00
_cell.angle_beta   90.00
_cell.angle_gamma   90.00
#
_symmetry.space_group_name_H-M   'P 1'
#
loop_
_entity.id
_entity.type
_entity.pdbx_description
1 polymer ?
#
loop_
_entity_poly.entity_id
_entity_poly.type
_entity_poly.pdbx_seq_one_letter_code
_entity_poly.pdbx_strand_id
1 'polypeptide(L)'
;MLLHLGGSEGLFNMIHEALSVSHALLSDLVIPLPARRHSSKKRKSLKSPGTPGKIHSGCSAPNNGTWTPDARGAIIEHILDAGYKTMDLGALAHEYGLSRQQLKNQLAPGRKGNFRDKAIKAVRGEVTTAVTVTVKGEESS
;
A
#
# COMPACT_ATOMS: atom_id res chain seq x y z
N MET A 1 47.85 -42.47 29.19
CA MET A 1 48.80 -41.66 28.39
C MET A 1 48.21 -41.61 26.99
N LEU A 2 47.86 -40.51 26.34
CA LEU A 2 48.38 -39.15 26.36
C LEU A 2 47.24 -38.18 25.97
N LEU A 3 47.23 -37.00 26.58
CA LEU A 3 46.27 -35.91 26.41
C LEU A 3 46.58 -35.09 25.14
N HIS A 4 45.55 -34.53 24.49
CA HIS A 4 45.71 -33.25 23.79
C HIS A 4 44.48 -32.35 23.97
N LEU A 5 44.77 -31.19 24.54
CA LEU A 5 43.92 -30.04 24.82
C LEU A 5 44.18 -28.96 23.75
N GLY A 6 43.21 -28.06 23.55
CA GLY A 6 43.41 -26.73 22.95
C GLY A 6 42.71 -26.54 21.59
N GLY A 7 41.97 -25.48 21.32
CA GLY A 7 41.86 -24.22 22.05
C GLY A 7 40.62 -23.40 21.66
N SER A 8 40.14 -22.66 22.66
CA SER A 8 39.08 -21.68 22.66
C SER A 8 39.71 -20.27 22.62
N GLU A 9 39.73 -19.57 21.50
CA GLU A 9 40.11 -18.13 21.50
C GLU A 9 39.45 -17.47 20.27
N GLY A 10 38.50 -16.57 20.49
CA GLY A 10 37.84 -15.84 19.40
C GLY A 10 36.57 -15.07 19.76
N LEU A 11 36.15 -15.07 21.02
CA LEU A 11 34.95 -14.38 21.52
C LEU A 11 35.25 -13.05 22.25
N PHE A 12 36.44 -12.47 22.10
CA PHE A 12 36.92 -11.37 22.96
C PHE A 12 37.44 -10.10 22.24
N ASN A 13 36.79 -9.68 21.16
CA ASN A 13 36.87 -8.29 20.66
C ASN A 13 35.43 -7.73 20.61
N MET A 14 34.75 -7.39 21.71
CA MET A 14 34.98 -6.27 22.65
C MET A 14 35.31 -4.96 21.89
N ILE A 15 34.30 -4.19 21.48
CA ILE A 15 33.69 -3.09 22.27
C ILE A 15 34.76 -2.06 22.66
N HIS A 16 34.94 -1.03 21.84
CA HIS A 16 35.10 0.38 22.23
C HIS A 16 35.57 1.20 21.01
N GLU A 17 34.66 1.88 20.30
CA GLU A 17 34.96 3.25 19.84
C GLU A 17 33.70 4.03 19.43
N ALA A 18 33.52 5.15 20.14
CA ALA A 18 32.90 6.40 19.73
C ALA A 18 31.41 6.46 19.36
N LEU A 19 30.61 6.81 20.39
CA LEU A 19 29.65 7.91 20.24
C LEU A 19 30.37 9.14 19.66
N SER A 20 29.93 9.63 18.49
CA SER A 20 30.17 11.03 18.12
C SER A 20 29.18 11.50 17.06
N VAL A 21 28.61 12.68 17.36
CA VAL A 21 27.85 13.59 16.49
C VAL A 21 26.32 13.38 16.39
N SER A 22 25.67 13.93 17.41
CA SER A 22 24.31 14.46 17.39
C SER A 22 24.15 15.64 16.41
N HIS A 23 22.90 15.85 15.98
CA HIS A 23 22.28 17.15 15.64
C HIS A 23 22.68 17.84 14.32
N ALA A 24 21.78 17.80 13.32
CA ALA A 24 21.25 19.03 12.69
C ALA A 24 20.06 18.76 11.73
N LEU A 25 18.87 19.24 12.15
CA LEU A 25 17.94 20.13 11.43
C LEU A 25 17.53 19.73 9.99
N LEU A 26 16.29 19.31 9.69
CA LEU A 26 15.02 20.03 9.83
C LEU A 26 15.05 21.47 9.29
N SER A 27 15.17 21.64 7.97
CA SER A 27 14.81 22.89 7.28
C SER A 27 14.47 22.62 5.81
N ASP A 28 13.38 23.25 5.35
CA ASP A 28 13.06 23.54 3.95
C ASP A 28 12.29 22.51 3.11
N LEU A 29 11.07 22.21 3.59
CA LEU A 29 9.92 21.95 2.71
C LEU A 29 9.41 23.28 2.13
N VAL A 30 9.84 23.63 0.91
CA VAL A 30 9.19 24.63 0.05
C VAL A 30 8.87 23.98 -1.28
N ILE A 31 7.60 23.63 -1.50
CA ILE A 31 7.09 23.21 -2.80
C ILE A 31 6.08 24.26 -3.28
N PRO A 32 6.36 25.00 -4.37
CA PRO A 32 5.41 25.94 -4.95
C PRO A 32 4.39 25.19 -5.83
N LEU A 33 3.10 25.42 -5.57
CA LEU A 33 2.00 24.87 -6.37
C LEU A 33 1.72 25.75 -7.60
N PRO A 34 1.59 25.17 -8.81
CA PRO A 34 1.23 25.91 -10.00
C PRO A 34 -0.28 26.23 -10.04
N ALA A 35 -0.57 27.48 -10.35
CA ALA A 35 -1.90 27.97 -10.69
C ALA A 35 -2.32 27.48 -12.09
N ARG A 36 -3.55 26.96 -12.26
CA ARG A 36 -4.26 27.14 -13.54
C ARG A 36 -5.78 27.00 -13.48
N ARG A 37 -6.40 28.03 -14.06
CA ARG A 37 -7.81 28.25 -14.40
C ARG A 37 -8.23 27.38 -15.59
N HIS A 38 -9.48 26.91 -15.64
CA HIS A 38 -10.52 27.40 -16.57
C HIS A 38 -11.73 26.46 -16.62
N SER A 39 -12.90 27.11 -16.50
CA SER A 39 -14.25 26.59 -16.62
C SER A 39 -14.68 26.32 -18.07
N SER A 40 -15.51 25.31 -18.30
CA SER A 40 -16.51 25.35 -19.38
C SER A 40 -17.71 24.43 -19.17
N LYS A 41 -18.86 25.06 -18.91
CA LYS A 41 -20.21 24.83 -19.47
C LYS A 41 -20.77 23.41 -19.65
N LYS A 42 -21.66 23.08 -18.71
CA LYS A 42 -23.01 22.48 -18.84
C LYS A 42 -23.64 22.48 -20.25
N ARG A 43 -24.09 21.33 -20.75
CA ARG A 43 -25.35 21.17 -21.50
C ARG A 43 -26.00 19.81 -21.18
N LYS A 44 -27.20 19.87 -20.59
CA LYS A 44 -28.18 18.77 -20.57
C LYS A 44 -28.76 18.68 -21.99
N SER A 45 -28.70 17.52 -22.64
CA SER A 45 -29.57 17.23 -23.79
C SER A 45 -30.55 16.12 -23.44
N LEU A 46 -31.77 16.36 -23.90
CA LEU A 46 -32.96 15.61 -23.63
C LEU A 46 -32.94 14.25 -24.35
N LYS A 47 -33.66 13.33 -23.72
CA LYS A 47 -33.97 11.96 -24.14
C LYS A 47 -34.69 11.98 -25.50
N SER A 48 -34.22 11.21 -26.46
CA SER A 48 -34.99 10.84 -27.66
C SER A 48 -35.40 9.36 -27.57
N PRO A 49 -36.69 9.01 -27.85
CA PRO A 49 -37.15 7.64 -27.88
C PRO A 49 -36.99 7.03 -29.29
N GLY A 50 -36.55 5.77 -29.35
CA GLY A 50 -36.90 4.89 -30.46
C GLY A 50 -35.74 4.26 -31.23
N THR A 51 -35.52 2.95 -31.02
CA THR A 51 -35.67 1.90 -32.05
C THR A 51 -35.49 0.52 -31.39
N PRO A 52 -36.37 -0.48 -31.63
CA PRO A 52 -36.21 -1.83 -31.11
C PRO A 52 -35.12 -2.56 -31.91
N GLY A 53 -33.89 -2.52 -31.42
CA GLY A 53 -32.75 -3.21 -32.01
C GLY A 53 -32.80 -4.72 -31.73
N LYS A 54 -33.03 -5.49 -32.79
CA LYS A 54 -32.51 -6.84 -33.10
C LYS A 54 -32.08 -7.69 -31.90
N ILE A 55 -32.91 -8.69 -31.56
CA ILE A 55 -32.56 -9.79 -30.65
C ILE A 55 -31.40 -10.57 -31.27
N HIS A 56 -30.19 -10.34 -30.76
CA HIS A 56 -29.05 -11.20 -31.03
C HIS A 56 -29.23 -12.49 -30.23
N SER A 57 -29.57 -13.56 -30.94
CA SER A 57 -29.55 -14.92 -30.43
C SER A 57 -28.14 -15.28 -29.97
N GLY A 58 -28.03 -15.58 -28.68
CA GLY A 58 -27.23 -16.68 -28.14
C GLY A 58 -25.78 -16.80 -28.62
N CYS A 59 -24.92 -15.92 -28.13
CA CYS A 59 -23.54 -16.30 -27.86
C CYS A 59 -23.29 -15.96 -26.40
N SER A 60 -23.50 -16.94 -25.51
CA SER A 60 -23.02 -16.84 -24.13
C SER A 60 -21.51 -16.82 -24.19
N ALA A 61 -20.94 -15.61 -24.21
CA ALA A 61 -19.55 -15.40 -23.85
C ALA A 61 -19.28 -16.14 -22.53
N PRO A 62 -18.10 -16.74 -22.33
CA PRO A 62 -17.75 -17.33 -21.05
C PRO A 62 -18.05 -16.30 -19.97
N ASN A 63 -18.91 -16.66 -19.02
CA ASN A 63 -19.26 -15.82 -17.88
C ASN A 63 -17.98 -15.60 -17.08
N ASN A 64 -17.20 -14.58 -17.47
CA ASN A 64 -16.10 -14.08 -16.69
C ASN A 64 -16.70 -13.70 -15.33
N GLY A 65 -16.24 -14.38 -14.28
CA GLY A 65 -16.80 -14.20 -12.94
C GLY A 65 -16.85 -12.73 -12.53
N THR A 66 -17.88 -12.35 -11.78
CA THR A 66 -18.01 -10.99 -11.27
C THR A 66 -16.90 -10.69 -10.27
N TRP A 67 -16.15 -9.60 -10.50
CA TRP A 67 -15.16 -9.09 -9.55
C TRP A 67 -15.83 -8.46 -8.33
N THR A 68 -16.27 -9.31 -7.38
CA THR A 68 -16.84 -8.87 -6.11
C THR A 68 -15.75 -8.28 -5.19
N PRO A 69 -16.10 -7.36 -4.27
CA PRO A 69 -15.16 -6.82 -3.29
C PRO A 69 -14.49 -7.92 -2.45
N ASP A 70 -15.26 -8.95 -2.08
CA ASP A 70 -14.74 -10.08 -1.33
C ASP A 70 -13.73 -10.90 -2.15
N ALA A 71 -14.03 -11.18 -3.41
CA ALA A 71 -13.11 -11.87 -4.31
C ALA A 71 -11.79 -11.09 -4.49
N ARG A 72 -11.86 -9.75 -4.64
CA ARG A 72 -10.67 -8.90 -4.71
C ARG A 72 -9.83 -9.00 -3.43
N GLY A 73 -10.49 -8.92 -2.27
CA GLY A 73 -9.83 -9.06 -0.98
C GLY A 73 -9.13 -10.41 -0.82
N ALA A 74 -9.83 -11.50 -1.15
CA ALA A 74 -9.29 -12.86 -1.07
C ALA A 74 -8.07 -13.07 -2.00
N ILE A 75 -8.12 -12.52 -3.21
CA ILE A 75 -7.00 -12.60 -4.16
C ILE A 75 -5.78 -11.85 -3.61
N ILE A 76 -5.96 -10.63 -3.08
CA ILE A 76 -4.86 -9.86 -2.49
C ILE A 76 -4.29 -10.54 -1.24
N GLU A 77 -5.14 -11.08 -0.37
CA GLU A 77 -4.70 -11.89 0.79
C GLU A 77 -3.79 -13.03 0.33
N HIS A 78 -4.18 -13.75 -0.71
CA HIS A 78 -3.41 -14.88 -1.24
C HIS A 78 -2.06 -14.44 -1.83
N ILE A 79 -2.04 -13.38 -2.63
CA ILE A 79 -0.81 -12.83 -3.22
C ILE A 79 0.15 -12.39 -2.11
N LEU A 80 -0.34 -11.68 -1.10
CA LEU A 80 0.48 -11.21 0.02
C LEU A 80 0.98 -12.37 0.87
N ASP A 81 0.19 -13.43 1.08
CA ASP A 81 0.64 -14.62 1.82
C ASP A 81 1.73 -15.39 1.07
N ALA A 82 1.50 -15.67 -0.22
CA ALA A 82 2.46 -16.35 -1.07
C ALA A 82 3.76 -15.54 -1.19
N GLY A 83 3.66 -14.24 -1.49
CA GLY A 83 4.80 -13.34 -1.60
C GLY A 83 5.58 -13.25 -0.29
N TYR A 84 4.90 -13.09 0.85
CA TYR A 84 5.56 -13.03 2.16
C TYR A 84 6.36 -14.30 2.50
N LYS A 85 5.90 -15.47 2.07
CA LYS A 85 6.59 -16.75 2.30
C LYS A 85 7.81 -16.95 1.40
N THR A 86 7.78 -16.42 0.18
CA THR A 86 8.86 -16.61 -0.80
C THR A 86 9.92 -15.51 -0.79
N MET A 87 9.60 -14.37 -0.18
CA MET A 87 10.41 -13.15 -0.24
C MET A 87 11.54 -13.14 0.79
N ASP A 88 12.73 -12.70 0.36
CA ASP A 88 13.84 -12.41 1.28
C ASP A 88 13.65 -11.05 1.96
N LEU A 89 13.08 -11.10 3.17
CA LEU A 89 12.89 -9.91 3.99
C LEU A 89 14.20 -9.26 4.44
N GLY A 90 15.34 -9.99 4.43
CA GLY A 90 16.64 -9.44 4.77
C GLY A 90 17.19 -8.54 3.67
N ALA A 91 17.13 -9.01 2.42
CA ALA A 91 17.52 -8.23 1.25
C ALA A 91 16.68 -6.94 1.12
N LEU A 92 15.36 -7.03 1.29
CA LEU A 92 14.48 -5.86 1.25
C LEU A 92 14.69 -4.90 2.42
N ALA A 93 14.90 -5.44 3.62
CA ALA A 93 15.24 -4.62 4.79
C ALA A 93 16.50 -3.79 4.50
N HIS A 94 17.52 -4.41 3.91
CA HIS A 94 18.75 -3.74 3.52
C HIS A 94 18.54 -2.70 2.42
N GLU A 95 17.81 -3.04 1.36
CA GLU A 95 17.53 -2.15 0.22
C GLU A 95 16.81 -0.86 0.65
N TYR A 96 15.82 -0.98 1.53
CA TYR A 96 15.00 0.16 1.97
C TYR A 96 15.47 0.77 3.29
N GLY A 97 16.59 0.33 3.86
CA GLY A 97 17.10 0.83 5.14
C GLY A 97 16.14 0.60 6.32
N LEU A 98 15.35 -0.48 6.28
CA LEU A 98 14.38 -0.84 7.30
C LEU A 98 14.88 -2.03 8.12
N SER A 99 14.38 -2.19 9.34
CA SER A 99 14.61 -3.44 10.08
C SER A 99 13.72 -4.56 9.52
N ARG A 100 14.27 -5.78 9.49
CA ARG A 100 13.50 -6.99 9.15
C ARG A 100 12.24 -7.14 10.02
N GLN A 101 12.32 -6.73 11.28
CA GLN A 101 11.20 -6.79 12.22
C GLN A 101 10.08 -5.79 11.87
N GLN A 102 10.42 -4.59 11.40
CA GLN A 102 9.43 -3.62 10.89
C GLN A 102 8.68 -4.20 9.68
N LEU A 103 9.39 -4.77 8.70
CA LEU A 103 8.76 -5.42 7.55
C LEU A 103 7.84 -6.58 7.98
N LYS A 104 8.32 -7.44 8.88
CA LYS A 104 7.51 -8.53 9.45
C LYS A 104 6.23 -8.02 10.11
N ASN A 105 6.32 -6.95 10.92
CA ASN A 105 5.16 -6.38 11.59
C ASN A 105 4.15 -5.78 10.58
N GLN A 106 4.62 -5.20 9.48
CA GLN A 106 3.77 -4.59 8.47
C GLN A 106 3.06 -5.60 7.56
N LEU A 107 3.68 -6.76 7.31
CA LEU A 107 3.17 -7.80 6.42
C LEU A 107 2.48 -8.95 7.16
N ALA A 108 2.62 -9.04 8.49
CA ALA A 108 2.00 -10.09 9.30
C ALA A 108 0.47 -10.10 9.17
N PRO A 109 -0.16 -11.28 9.07
CA PRO A 109 -1.62 -11.39 9.11
C PRO A 109 -2.18 -11.06 10.51
N GLY A 110 -3.43 -10.62 10.56
CA GLY A 110 -4.20 -10.46 11.81
C GLY A 110 -3.93 -9.16 12.61
N ARG A 111 -3.02 -8.30 12.17
CA ARG A 111 -2.79 -6.99 12.81
C ARG A 111 -3.56 -5.88 12.10
N LYS A 112 -4.44 -5.18 12.82
CA LYS A 112 -5.18 -4.04 12.28
C LYS A 112 -4.26 -2.84 12.03
N GLY A 113 -4.48 -2.13 10.91
CA GLY A 113 -3.77 -0.90 10.58
C GLY A 113 -2.37 -1.07 9.96
N ASN A 114 -1.92 -2.31 9.75
CA ASN A 114 -0.70 -2.59 9.02
C ASN A 114 -0.91 -2.52 7.49
N PHE A 115 0.16 -2.62 6.72
CA PHE A 115 0.07 -2.52 5.26
C PHE A 115 -0.82 -3.61 4.64
N ARG A 116 -0.77 -4.84 5.14
CA ARG A 116 -1.63 -5.93 4.67
C ARG A 116 -3.12 -5.60 4.87
N ASP A 117 -3.52 -5.25 6.09
CA ASP A 117 -4.89 -4.87 6.44
C ASP A 117 -5.39 -3.67 5.63
N LYS A 118 -4.54 -2.65 5.46
CA LYS A 118 -4.86 -1.48 4.64
C LYS A 118 -5.06 -1.83 3.17
N ALA A 119 -4.20 -2.67 2.60
CA ALA A 119 -4.32 -3.11 1.21
C ALA A 119 -5.62 -3.89 0.97
N ILE A 120 -5.95 -4.84 1.85
CA ILE A 120 -7.18 -5.64 1.75
C ILE A 120 -8.43 -4.77 1.88
N LYS A 121 -8.47 -3.86 2.86
CA LYS A 121 -9.58 -2.92 3.05
C LYS A 121 -9.76 -1.98 1.86
N ALA A 122 -8.65 -1.50 1.31
CA ALA A 122 -8.68 -0.63 0.13
C ALA A 122 -9.31 -1.34 -1.07
N VAL A 123 -8.94 -2.59 -1.34
CA VAL A 123 -9.51 -3.34 -2.48
C VAL A 123 -10.96 -3.81 -2.24
N ARG A 124 -11.36 -3.97 -0.98
CA ARG A 124 -12.76 -4.21 -0.58
C ARG A 124 -13.64 -2.95 -0.67
N GLY A 125 -13.03 -1.76 -0.81
CA GLY A 125 -13.76 -0.50 -0.81
C GLY A 125 -14.18 -0.01 0.58
N GLU A 126 -13.59 -0.56 1.64
CA GLU A 126 -13.85 -0.19 3.03
C GLU A 126 -13.07 1.06 3.47
N VAL A 127 -12.56 1.86 2.52
CA VAL A 127 -11.76 3.04 2.84
C VAL A 127 -12.65 4.05 3.57
N THR A 128 -12.38 4.27 4.85
CA THR A 128 -12.80 5.44 5.63
C THR A 128 -12.12 6.68 5.06
N THR A 129 -12.56 7.14 3.88
CA THR A 129 -12.23 8.48 3.40
C THR A 129 -13.01 9.49 4.22
N ALA A 130 -12.49 9.86 5.39
CA ALA A 130 -12.80 11.13 6.04
C ALA A 130 -12.13 12.31 5.29
N VAL A 131 -12.15 12.27 3.96
CA VAL A 131 -11.88 13.43 3.12
C VAL A 131 -13.24 14.01 2.75
N THR A 132 -13.80 14.70 3.73
CA THR A 132 -14.93 15.61 3.59
C THR A 132 -14.52 16.68 2.58
N VAL A 133 -14.98 16.55 1.34
CA VAL A 133 -15.02 17.68 0.40
C VAL A 133 -16.21 18.56 0.80
N THR A 134 -16.04 19.32 1.88
CA THR A 134 -16.94 20.42 2.27
C THR A 134 -16.62 21.63 1.39
N VAL A 135 -17.37 21.83 0.31
CA VAL A 135 -17.42 23.14 -0.37
C VAL A 135 -18.53 23.94 0.31
N LYS A 136 -18.12 24.72 1.31
CA LYS A 136 -18.96 25.70 2.00
C LYS A 136 -19.20 26.85 1.03
N GLY A 137 -20.43 26.95 0.52
CA GLY A 137 -20.91 28.15 -0.13
C GLY A 137 -21.12 29.25 0.92
N GLU A 138 -20.51 30.40 0.69
CA GLU A 138 -20.83 31.70 1.29
C GLU A 138 -20.95 32.61 0.05
N GLU A 139 -22.15 32.83 -0.49
CA GLU A 139 -23.22 33.72 -0.01
C GLU A 139 -22.77 35.17 0.18
N SER A 140 -23.50 36.05 -0.52
CA SER A 140 -23.69 37.48 -0.24
C SER A 140 -22.54 38.43 -0.60
N SER A 141 -22.77 39.60 -1.19
CA SER A 141 -23.95 40.25 -1.79
C SER A 141 -23.41 41.43 -2.63
#